data_AF-A0A957DI41-F1
#
_entry.id   AF-A0A957DI41-F1
#
_cell.length_a   1.000
_cell.length_b   1.000
_cell.length_c   1.000
_cell.angle_alpha   90.00
_cell.angle_beta   90.00
_cell.angle_gamma   90.00
#
_symmetry.space_group_name_H-M   'P 1'
#
loop_
_entity.id
_entity.type
_entity.pdbx_description
1 polymer ?
#
loop_
_entity_poly.entity_id
_entity_poly.type
_entity_poly.pdbx_seq_one_letter_code
_entity_poly.pdbx_strand_id
1 'polypeptide(L)' 'TVRSRVDLSLSRPASVWFFPFESVTNSEAGYEANYQGTSILTHWPLSLAPGETWEVELLFALGVGE' A
#
# COMPACT_ATOMS: atom_id res chain seq x y z
N THR A 1 0.50 -14.35 -18.69
CA THR A 1 0.26 -13.80 -17.33
C THR A 1 -0.54 -12.53 -17.47
N VAL A 2 -1.74 -12.47 -16.91
CA VAL A 2 -2.51 -11.22 -16.85
C VAL A 2 -1.83 -10.32 -15.83
N ARG A 3 -1.45 -9.10 -16.21
CA ARG A 3 -1.00 -8.09 -15.24
C ARG A 3 -2.22 -7.40 -14.68
N SER A 4 -2.35 -7.34 -13.36
CA SER A 4 -3.38 -6.51 -12.73
C SER A 4 -2.86 -5.09 -12.62
N ARG A 5 -3.73 -4.09 -12.90
CA ARG A 5 -3.46 -2.68 -12.60
C ARG A 5 -4.29 -2.28 -11.38
N VAL A 6 -3.65 -1.59 -10.44
CA VAL A 6 -4.34 -1.00 -9.29
C VAL A 6 -4.14 0.51 -9.36
N ASP A 7 -5.24 1.24 -9.44
CA ASP A 7 -5.27 2.69 -9.43
C ASP A 7 -5.74 3.15 -8.04
N LEU A 8 -4.96 4.03 -7.40
CA LEU A 8 -5.29 4.64 -6.11
C LEU A 8 -5.41 6.16 -6.29
N SER A 9 -6.61 6.69 -6.09
CA SER A 9 -6.88 8.13 -6.08
C SER A 9 -7.11 8.62 -4.66
N LEU A 10 -6.47 9.74 -4.30
CA LEU A 10 -6.53 10.34 -2.97
C LEU A 10 -7.16 11.72 -3.09
N SER A 11 -8.18 12.02 -2.26
CA SER A 11 -8.78 13.36 -2.26
C SER A 11 -7.85 14.45 -1.71
N ARG A 12 -6.76 14.04 -1.05
CA ARG A 12 -5.69 14.92 -0.55
C ARG A 12 -4.32 14.34 -0.88
N PRO A 13 -3.34 15.15 -1.35
CA PRO A 13 -1.98 14.68 -1.58
C PRO A 13 -1.38 14.04 -0.32
N ALA A 14 -0.75 12.87 -0.49
CA ALA A 14 -0.13 12.11 0.59
C ALA A 14 1.34 11.84 0.28
N SER A 15 2.13 11.60 1.32
CA SER A 15 3.36 10.83 1.14
C SER A 15 2.99 9.36 0.97
N VAL A 16 3.54 8.71 -0.05
CA VAL A 16 3.20 7.31 -0.37
C VAL A 16 4.46 6.45 -0.30
N TRP A 17 4.39 5.38 0.48
CA TRP A 17 5.43 4.36 0.55
C TRP A 17 4.94 3.07 -0.09
N PHE A 18 5.87 2.38 -0.75
CA PHE A 18 5.65 1.09 -1.39
C PHE A 18 6.77 0.14 -0.94
N PHE A 19 6.39 -1.04 -0.46
CA PHE A 19 7.36 -2.06 -0.05
C PHE A 19 6.80 -3.46 -0.25
N PRO A 20 7.66 -4.47 -0.51
CA PRO A 20 7.23 -5.85 -0.59
C PRO A 20 6.84 -6.35 0.81
N PHE A 21 5.71 -7.05 0.88
CA PHE A 21 5.36 -7.87 2.03
C PHE A 21 5.91 -9.26 1.79
N GLU A 22 6.90 -9.65 2.59
CA GLU A 22 7.58 -10.94 2.45
C GLU A 22 7.43 -11.75 3.73
N SER A 23 7.07 -13.02 3.60
CA SER A 23 7.12 -13.97 4.69
C SER A 23 8.46 -14.70 4.69
N VAL A 24 9.09 -14.82 5.86
CA VAL A 24 10.28 -15.65 6.03
C VAL A 24 9.84 -17.07 6.33
N THR A 25 10.23 -18.02 5.49
CA THR A 25 9.93 -19.45 5.67
C THR A 25 11.22 -20.25 5.82
N ASN A 26 11.15 -21.35 6.57
CA ASN A 26 12.27 -22.28 6.72
C ASN A 26 11.99 -23.58 5.96
N SER A 27 12.95 -24.04 5.17
CA SER A 27 12.90 -25.30 4.42
C SER A 27 14.18 -26.11 4.63
N GLU A 28 14.27 -27.30 4.03
CA GLU A 28 15.50 -28.09 4.01
C GLU A 28 16.67 -27.37 3.30
N ALA A 29 16.36 -26.41 2.42
CA ALA A 29 17.35 -25.57 1.73
C ALA A 29 17.74 -24.31 2.53
N GLY A 30 17.16 -24.09 3.72
CA GLY A 30 17.40 -22.95 4.57
C GLY A 30 16.24 -21.93 4.59
N TYR A 31 16.55 -20.71 5.03
CA TYR A 31 15.59 -19.62 5.11
C TYR A 31 15.44 -18.88 3.79
N GLU A 32 14.20 -18.58 3.43
CA GLU A 32 13.85 -17.83 2.23
C GLU A 32 12.84 -16.72 2.56
N ALA A 33 13.04 -15.56 1.96
CA ALA A 33 12.04 -14.49 1.94
C ALA A 33 11.14 -14.70 0.72
N ASN A 34 9.85 -14.92 0.97
CA ASN A 34 8.87 -15.18 -0.07
C ASN A 34 7.95 -13.98 -0.24
N TYR A 35 7.88 -13.44 -1.45
CA TYR A 35 6.99 -12.34 -1.79
C TYR A 35 5.52 -12.77 -1.71
N GLN A 36 4.77 -12.13 -0.83
CA GLN A 36 3.35 -12.40 -0.57
C GLN A 36 2.44 -11.26 -1.06
N GLY A 37 3.02 -10.14 -1.50
CA GLY A 37 2.28 -9.00 -2.02
C GLY A 37 3.05 -7.69 -1.87
N THR A 38 2.45 -6.61 -2.35
CA THR A 38 2.98 -5.25 -2.16
C THR A 38 2.10 -4.52 -1.16
N SER A 39 2.72 -3.85 -0.19
CA SER A 39 2.04 -2.93 0.71
C SER A 39 2.16 -1.49 0.19
N ILE A 40 1.05 -0.76 0.29
CA ILE A 40 0.97 0.67 -0.03
C ILE A 40 0.55 1.39 1.24
N LEU A 41 1.37 2.33 1.70
CA LEU A 41 1.06 3.17 2.85
C LEU A 41 0.97 4.63 2.40
N THR A 42 -0.24 5.20 2.51
CA THR A 42 -0.47 6.64 2.35
C THR A 42 -0.46 7.30 3.72
N HIS A 43 0.36 8.32 3.92
CA HIS A 43 0.45 9.04 5.19
C HIS A 43 0.52 10.55 5.01
N TRP A 44 0.04 11.25 6.03
CA TRP A 44 -0.05 12.70 6.09
C TRP A 44 0.51 13.20 7.41
N PRO A 45 1.34 14.26 7.40
CA PRO A 45 1.66 14.98 8.62
C PRO A 45 0.41 15.76 9.06
N LEU A 46 -0.20 15.36 10.17
CA LEU A 46 -1.38 16.02 10.72
C LEU A 46 -1.00 16.91 11.89
N SER A 47 -1.45 18.16 11.87
CA SER A 47 -1.41 19.08 13.00
C SER A 47 -2.83 19.59 13.18
N LEU A 48 -3.50 19.15 14.25
CA LEU A 48 -4.89 19.44 14.53
C LEU A 48 -5.01 20.10 15.91
N ALA A 49 -5.79 21.17 15.99
CA ALA A 49 -6.17 21.80 17.24
C ALA A 49 -7.31 21.02 17.93
N PRO A 50 -7.59 21.27 19.23
CA PRO A 50 -8.72 20.66 19.91
C PRO A 50 -10.04 20.91 19.18
N GLY A 51 -10.74 19.84 18.84
CA GLY A 51 -12.03 19.89 18.12
C GLY A 51 -11.93 19.91 16.60
N GLU A 52 -10.73 20.00 16.02
CA GLU A 52 -10.56 19.87 14.57
C GLU A 52 -10.61 18.40 14.14
N THR A 53 -11.18 18.17 12.96
CA THR A 53 -11.23 16.86 12.31
C THR A 53 -10.43 16.88 11.02
N TRP A 54 -9.90 15.71 10.66
CA TRP A 54 -9.23 15.50 9.39
C TRP A 54 -9.87 14.32 8.69
N GLU A 55 -10.23 14.53 7.43
CA GLU A 55 -10.89 13.55 6.59
C GLU A 55 -10.19 13.47 5.24
N VAL A 56 -10.19 12.27 4.67
CA VAL A 56 -9.68 11.98 3.34
C VAL A 56 -10.53 10.86 2.72
N GLU A 57 -10.64 10.87 1.41
CA GLU A 57 -11.28 9.82 0.64
C GLU A 57 -10.20 9.11 -0.19
N LEU A 58 -10.25 7.77 -0.18
CA LEU A 58 -9.39 6.91 -0.95
C LEU A 58 -10.27 6.09 -1.88
N LEU A 59 -10.03 6.21 -3.19
CA LEU A 59 -10.71 5.41 -4.20
C LEU A 59 -9.74 4.40 -4.79
N PHE A 60 -10.14 3.13 -4.78
CA PHE A 60 -9.40 2.03 -5.37
C PHE A 60 -10.13 1.52 -6.60
N ALA A 61 -9.42 1.40 -7.72
CA ALA A 61 -9.90 0.71 -8.90
C ALA A 61 -8.96 -0.42 -9.30
N LEU A 62 -9.55 -1.57 -9.63
CA LEU A 62 -8.84 -2.72 -10.15
C LEU A 62 -9.13 -2.84 -11.64
N GLY A 63 -8.06 -2.92 -12.43
CA GLY A 63 -8.13 -3.12 -13.87
C GLY A 63 -7.18 -4.21 -14.33
N VAL A 64 -7.19 -4.45 -15.63
CA VAL A 64 -6.20 -5.28 -16.31
C VAL A 64 -5.17 -4.33 -16.93
N GLY A 65 -3.89 -4.59 -16.65
CA GLY A 65 -2.77 -3.90 -17.29
C GLY A 65 -2.59 -4.40 -18.72
N GLU A 66 -2.17 -3.50 -19.61
CA GLU A 66 -1.77 -3.84 -20.99
C GLU A 66 -0.61 -4.84 -21.03
#